data_AF-A0A9J7KGF9-F1
#
_entry.id   AF-A0A9J7KGF9-F1
#
_cell.length_a   1.000
_cell.length_b   1.000
_cell.length_c   1.000
_cell.angle_alpha   90.00
_cell.angle_beta   90.00
_cell.angle_gamma   90.00
#
_symmetry.space_group_name_H-M   'P 1'
#
loop_
_entity.id
_entity.type
_entity.pdbx_description
1 polymer ?
#
loop_
_entity_poly.entity_id
_entity_poly.type
_entity_poly.pdbx_seq_one_letter_code
_entity_poly.pdbx_strand_id
1 'polypeptide(L)'
;MAVEKREEQTNPNGESSEDTVAEVQETTDEQNDLKAEVHEASTDRPVQTNEGDDPTADEKEPPEPRTKKDLIPDLEIFKDLDERAVQTPEGHGTIKDLVLYLIETATTPLEKARILFRWVATHIQYDVVSYVTGGPKEVTPEGVFRKRMSVCQGYADLYKDMCSLAEVECVTISGRSKGAGYRVGDKFGPGSDHAWNAVEIDGRWYLLDCTWAAGNTDLQKGTFTFEYNEHYFFTDPEVFVTDHHPMDNQWQLLEEPVSLEVFENQARFETSFFKLGLLPKFLSHTMSLVCTQNGEATISIYIPEPMSFMYHLYPAEGGHAQDENVLHEIVDNMALFKVAPAQKGQFLLEIYGKLGTANGQYNQICSYLVDCNGSTTDHVPFPRLQTFTWGPGPWLIDGFISDVSHPRAIVTLPEGEAKIELNSVKPLQYLCNIKEGDRKCDNYAFSQVNGQTASIFVRAPRTGQFILTIWAKEENDQTYRKSVYYLLRCTKCKTTISPYPQTFGNWTTGCRLYEPLDGRLLANRRVHFRVVHPNAVEVVVIATEWHKLARNADGSWEGDADTGEQGKILQVSTKKPGDTQYWTVLQYEVVA
;
A
#
# COMPACT_ATOMS: atom_id res chain seq x y z
N MET A 1 -38.41 32.68 17.88
CA MET A 1 -38.83 33.67 18.89
C MET A 1 -38.12 33.33 20.19
N ALA A 2 -37.57 34.36 20.87
CA ALA A 2 -36.84 34.35 22.15
C ALA A 2 -35.53 33.51 22.16
N VAL A 3 -34.32 34.07 22.10
CA VAL A 3 -33.60 35.05 22.96
C VAL A 3 -33.40 34.55 24.38
N GLU A 4 -32.17 34.18 24.71
CA GLU A 4 -31.61 34.41 26.06
C GLU A 4 -30.10 34.66 25.99
N LYS A 5 -29.69 35.73 26.68
CA LYS A 5 -28.34 36.31 26.77
C LYS A 5 -27.56 35.70 27.94
N ARG A 6 -26.23 35.65 27.84
CA ARG A 6 -25.26 35.77 28.95
C ARG A 6 -24.05 36.50 28.39
N GLU A 7 -23.93 37.81 28.56
CA GLU A 7 -23.32 38.55 29.70
C GLU A 7 -21.84 38.20 29.95
N GLU A 8 -21.00 39.09 29.41
CA GLU A 8 -19.59 39.33 29.73
C GLU A 8 -19.44 39.90 31.14
N GLN A 9 -18.40 39.45 31.85
CA GLN A 9 -17.85 40.16 33.01
C GLN A 9 -16.42 40.61 32.69
N THR A 10 -16.27 41.92 32.51
CA THR A 10 -15.02 42.66 32.60
C THR A 10 -14.79 43.09 34.05
N ASN A 11 -13.56 42.98 34.56
CA ASN A 11 -12.90 44.07 35.30
C ASN A 11 -11.40 43.79 35.54
N PRO A 12 -10.60 44.81 35.90
CA PRO A 12 -9.35 45.11 35.22
C PRO A 12 -8.14 45.05 36.18
N ASN A 13 -6.95 45.14 35.62
CA ASN A 13 -5.87 46.01 36.12
C ASN A 13 -4.64 45.76 35.26
N GLY A 14 -4.31 46.75 34.44
CA GLY A 14 -2.97 46.90 33.91
C GLY A 14 -2.12 47.69 34.90
N GLU A 15 -0.85 47.33 35.02
CA GLU A 15 0.23 48.31 35.08
C GLU A 15 1.53 47.67 34.60
N SER A 16 2.31 48.51 33.95
CA SER A 16 3.45 48.28 33.06
C SER A 16 4.80 48.29 33.77
N SER A 17 5.79 47.60 33.20
CA SER A 17 7.21 48.00 33.11
C SER A 17 7.92 46.99 32.19
N GLU A 18 8.31 47.39 30.98
CA GLU A 18 9.61 47.94 30.58
C GLU A 18 10.77 46.90 30.59
N ASP A 19 11.15 46.56 29.36
CA ASP A 19 12.49 46.35 28.81
C ASP A 19 13.56 45.59 29.62
N THR A 20 14.05 44.51 29.01
CA THR A 20 15.49 44.32 28.81
C THR A 20 15.76 43.33 27.68
N VAL A 21 16.30 43.85 26.59
CA VAL A 21 16.93 43.12 25.50
C VAL A 21 18.31 42.70 25.99
N ALA A 22 18.65 41.41 25.89
CA ALA A 22 20.01 40.92 26.05
C ALA A 22 20.44 40.20 24.76
N GLU A 23 21.22 40.92 23.96
CA GLU A 23 22.17 40.36 22.99
C GLU A 23 23.17 39.48 23.72
N VAL A 24 23.47 38.29 23.19
CA VAL A 24 24.74 37.60 23.48
C VAL A 24 25.33 37.13 22.15
N GLN A 25 26.62 37.46 22.05
CA GLN A 25 27.48 37.48 20.89
C GLN A 25 27.85 36.08 20.39
N GLU A 26 27.98 35.98 19.07
CA GLU A 26 28.82 35.01 18.38
C GLU A 26 30.27 35.10 18.90
N THR A 27 30.86 33.96 19.20
CA THR A 27 32.32 33.81 19.30
C THR A 27 32.74 32.63 18.43
N THR A 28 33.75 32.91 17.60
CA THR A 28 34.44 32.01 16.67
C THR A 28 35.55 31.22 17.36
N ASP A 29 36.08 30.25 16.60
CA ASP A 29 37.35 29.52 16.75
C ASP A 29 37.27 28.30 17.69
N GLU A 30 37.84 27.12 17.41
CA GLU A 30 39.02 26.81 16.60
C GLU A 30 39.08 25.30 16.27
N GLN A 31 39.78 24.95 15.19
CA GLN A 31 40.05 23.59 14.70
C GLN A 31 40.98 22.79 15.62
N ASN A 32 40.82 21.46 15.67
CA ASN A 32 42.00 20.59 15.80
C ASN A 32 41.75 19.19 15.20
N ASP A 33 42.57 18.89 14.19
CA ASP A 33 42.82 17.58 13.58
C ASP A 33 43.48 16.63 14.59
N LEU A 34 43.12 15.34 14.55
CA LEU A 34 44.01 14.24 14.96
C LEU A 34 43.68 12.97 14.17
N LYS A 35 44.54 12.69 13.18
CA LYS A 35 44.68 11.39 12.51
C LYS A 35 45.42 10.42 13.43
N ALA A 36 45.01 9.15 13.44
CA ALA A 36 45.84 8.06 13.94
C ALA A 36 45.86 6.92 12.91
N GLU A 37 47.07 6.61 12.46
CA GLU A 37 47.43 5.60 11.47
C GLU A 37 47.45 4.18 12.07
N VAL A 38 47.23 3.23 11.17
CA VAL A 38 47.32 1.78 11.34
C VAL A 38 48.79 1.34 11.25
N HIS A 39 49.25 0.51 12.20
CA HIS A 39 50.45 -0.31 12.00
C HIS A 39 50.29 -1.71 12.60
N GLU A 40 50.37 -2.71 11.72
CA GLU A 40 50.66 -4.11 12.03
C GLU A 40 52.10 -4.25 12.53
N ALA A 41 52.34 -5.13 13.50
CA ALA A 41 53.57 -5.93 13.53
C ALA A 41 53.40 -7.18 14.41
N SER A 42 53.55 -8.32 13.74
CA SER A 42 53.78 -9.67 14.28
C SER A 42 55.12 -9.78 15.02
N THR A 43 55.15 -10.54 16.13
CA THR A 43 56.31 -11.37 16.49
C THR A 43 55.88 -12.58 17.33
N ASP A 44 56.59 -13.68 17.07
CA ASP A 44 56.33 -15.07 17.40
C ASP A 44 57.27 -15.57 18.53
N ARG A 45 56.86 -16.62 19.27
CA ARG A 45 57.64 -17.63 20.07
C ARG A 45 57.90 -17.44 21.61
N PRO A 46 58.13 -18.54 22.40
CA PRO A 46 57.12 -19.52 22.88
C PRO A 46 57.37 -20.02 24.35
N VAL A 47 56.65 -21.10 24.73
CA VAL A 47 56.87 -22.07 25.86
C VAL A 47 56.43 -21.54 27.26
N GLN A 48 55.64 -22.23 28.12
CA GLN A 48 55.55 -23.65 28.49
C GLN A 48 54.17 -24.07 29.04
N THR A 49 53.86 -25.34 28.83
CA THR A 49 52.71 -26.15 29.28
C THR A 49 52.67 -26.37 30.80
N ASN A 50 51.47 -26.34 31.39
CA ASN A 50 51.12 -27.18 32.54
C ASN A 50 49.75 -27.81 32.29
N GLU A 51 49.73 -29.14 32.42
CA GLU A 51 48.58 -30.02 32.30
C GLU A 51 47.62 -29.88 33.48
N GLY A 52 46.34 -30.17 33.23
CA GLY A 52 45.38 -30.63 34.25
C GLY A 52 44.19 -29.70 34.47
N ASP A 53 43.15 -29.85 33.64
CA ASP A 53 41.80 -30.20 34.10
C ASP A 53 40.87 -30.35 32.90
N ASP A 54 40.31 -31.56 32.75
CA ASP A 54 39.16 -31.85 31.89
C ASP A 54 37.91 -31.60 32.73
N PRO A 55 36.95 -30.80 32.21
CA PRO A 55 35.69 -31.44 31.93
C PRO A 55 35.16 -31.04 30.55
N THR A 56 34.95 -32.06 29.73
CA THR A 56 33.97 -32.09 28.64
C THR A 56 32.58 -31.74 29.20
N ALA A 57 32.30 -30.45 29.30
CA ALA A 57 30.97 -29.95 29.04
C ALA A 57 30.96 -29.63 27.54
N ASP A 58 30.28 -30.45 26.76
CA ASP A 58 29.80 -30.03 25.44
C ASP A 58 28.95 -28.77 25.66
N GLU A 59 29.57 -27.59 25.58
CA GLU A 59 28.88 -26.37 25.17
C GLU A 59 28.40 -26.64 23.75
N LYS A 60 27.26 -27.34 23.63
CA LYS A 60 26.52 -27.38 22.39
C LYS A 60 26.24 -25.93 22.04
N GLU A 61 26.79 -25.50 20.91
CA GLU A 61 26.38 -24.25 20.28
C GLU A 61 24.85 -24.12 20.38
N PRO A 62 24.34 -22.94 20.76
CA PRO A 62 22.90 -22.73 20.86
C PRO A 62 22.26 -23.22 19.57
N PRO A 63 21.22 -24.05 19.64
CA PRO A 63 20.61 -24.62 18.45
C PRO A 63 20.20 -23.49 17.50
N GLU A 64 20.60 -23.56 16.21
CA GLU A 64 20.22 -22.53 15.22
C GLU A 64 18.71 -22.22 15.31
N PRO A 65 18.28 -20.95 15.24
CA PRO A 65 16.86 -20.59 15.30
C PRO A 65 16.06 -21.41 14.28
N ARG A 66 15.00 -22.08 14.75
CA ARG A 66 14.08 -22.82 13.86
C ARG A 66 12.81 -22.00 13.75
N THR A 67 12.46 -21.63 12.53
CA THR A 67 11.21 -20.94 12.24
C THR A 67 10.03 -21.90 12.32
N LYS A 68 8.81 -21.36 12.38
CA LYS A 68 7.55 -22.10 12.19
C LYS A 68 7.63 -22.99 10.97
N LYS A 69 8.20 -22.47 9.88
CA LYS A 69 8.30 -23.16 8.59
C LYS A 69 9.26 -24.35 8.64
N ASP A 70 10.31 -24.29 9.46
CA ASP A 70 11.24 -25.41 9.63
C ASP A 70 10.61 -26.54 10.43
N LEU A 71 9.80 -26.20 11.44
CA LEU A 71 9.06 -27.19 12.24
C LEU A 71 7.82 -27.75 11.50
N ILE A 72 7.12 -26.88 10.78
CA ILE A 72 5.86 -27.17 10.09
C ILE A 72 5.98 -26.68 8.63
N PRO A 73 6.60 -27.48 7.74
CA PRO A 73 6.79 -27.09 6.34
C PRO A 73 5.46 -27.03 5.56
N ASP A 74 4.49 -27.83 5.95
CA ASP A 74 3.17 -27.93 5.34
C ASP A 74 2.11 -28.11 6.43
N LEU A 75 1.06 -27.29 6.41
CA LEU A 75 -0.04 -27.36 7.37
C LEU A 75 -0.99 -28.54 7.10
N GLU A 76 -0.96 -29.13 5.91
CA GLU A 76 -1.80 -30.29 5.57
C GLU A 76 -1.54 -31.49 6.48
N ILE A 77 -0.37 -31.57 7.13
CA ILE A 77 -0.07 -32.60 8.14
C ILE A 77 -1.04 -32.57 9.33
N PHE A 78 -1.68 -31.42 9.59
CA PHE A 78 -2.61 -31.24 10.70
C PHE A 78 -4.08 -31.34 10.30
N LYS A 79 -4.40 -31.60 9.04
CA LYS A 79 -5.78 -31.57 8.53
C LYS A 79 -6.73 -32.44 9.36
N ASP A 80 -6.39 -33.70 9.58
CA ASP A 80 -7.25 -34.64 10.32
C ASP A 80 -7.37 -34.25 11.80
N LEU A 81 -6.30 -33.71 12.40
CA LEU A 81 -6.32 -33.22 13.78
C LEU A 81 -7.21 -31.99 13.91
N ASP A 82 -7.13 -31.07 12.95
CA ASP A 82 -7.94 -29.86 12.93
C ASP A 82 -9.42 -30.17 12.74
N GLU A 83 -9.74 -31.10 11.83
CA GLU A 83 -11.10 -31.58 11.62
C GLU A 83 -11.65 -32.23 12.90
N ARG A 84 -10.86 -33.07 13.58
CA ARG A 84 -11.25 -33.68 14.86
C ARG A 84 -11.49 -32.64 15.95
N ALA A 85 -10.59 -31.66 16.10
CA ALA A 85 -10.77 -30.57 17.06
C ALA A 85 -12.06 -29.79 16.78
N VAL A 86 -12.29 -29.38 15.54
CA VAL A 86 -13.48 -28.61 15.15
C VAL A 86 -14.77 -29.40 15.32
N GLN A 87 -14.76 -30.70 15.04
CA GLN A 87 -15.94 -31.57 15.09
C GLN A 87 -16.11 -32.30 16.43
N THR A 88 -15.43 -31.84 17.48
CA THR A 88 -15.44 -32.53 18.78
C THR A 88 -16.87 -32.60 19.33
N PRO A 89 -17.35 -33.80 19.71
CA PRO A 89 -18.69 -33.97 20.28
C PRO A 89 -18.88 -33.17 21.58
N GLU A 90 -20.08 -32.66 21.78
CA GLU A 90 -20.47 -32.11 23.08
C GLU A 90 -20.59 -33.22 24.15
N GLY A 91 -20.58 -32.84 25.42
CA GLY A 91 -20.90 -33.75 26.53
C GLY A 91 -19.71 -34.33 27.30
N HIS A 92 -18.47 -33.90 27.02
CA HIS A 92 -17.31 -34.21 27.86
C HIS A 92 -17.48 -33.62 29.27
N GLY A 93 -17.44 -34.48 30.30
CA GLY A 93 -17.75 -34.10 31.69
C GLY A 93 -16.64 -33.30 32.39
N THR A 94 -15.38 -33.53 32.00
CA THR A 94 -14.21 -32.83 32.52
C THR A 94 -13.25 -32.41 31.39
N ILE A 95 -12.34 -31.48 31.69
CA ILE A 95 -11.26 -31.08 30.76
C ILE A 95 -10.40 -32.30 30.42
N LYS A 96 -10.10 -33.15 31.40
CA LYS A 96 -9.33 -34.39 31.20
C LYS A 96 -9.99 -35.34 30.21
N ASP A 97 -11.30 -35.55 30.29
CA ASP A 97 -12.02 -36.41 29.35
C ASP A 97 -11.94 -35.86 27.92
N LEU A 98 -12.08 -34.54 27.77
CA LEU A 98 -11.91 -33.86 26.48
C LEU A 98 -10.49 -34.03 25.95
N VAL A 99 -9.46 -33.77 26.77
CA VAL A 99 -8.06 -33.87 26.36
C VAL A 99 -7.75 -35.29 25.89
N LEU A 100 -8.15 -36.31 26.66
CA LEU A 100 -7.95 -37.72 26.27
C LEU A 100 -8.65 -38.07 24.95
N TYR A 101 -9.85 -37.54 24.72
CA TYR A 101 -10.54 -37.69 23.43
C TYR A 101 -9.77 -37.02 22.28
N LEU A 102 -9.34 -35.77 22.46
CA LEU A 102 -8.64 -35.03 21.42
C LEU A 102 -7.33 -35.73 21.05
N ILE A 103 -6.50 -36.05 22.05
CA ILE A 103 -5.14 -36.56 21.81
C ILE A 103 -5.09 -38.05 21.42
N GLU A 104 -6.22 -38.75 21.38
CA GLU A 104 -6.27 -40.16 20.93
C GLU A 104 -5.60 -40.37 19.56
N THR A 105 -5.71 -39.38 18.68
CA THR A 105 -5.10 -39.39 17.34
C THR A 105 -3.81 -38.58 17.23
N ALA A 106 -3.34 -37.98 18.33
CA ALA A 106 -2.14 -37.14 18.37
C ALA A 106 -1.00 -37.88 19.11
N THR A 107 0.06 -38.19 18.39
CA THR A 107 1.17 -39.02 18.88
C THR A 107 2.36 -38.20 19.36
N THR A 108 2.62 -37.04 18.75
CA THR A 108 3.77 -36.18 19.09
C THR A 108 3.35 -34.98 19.96
N PRO A 109 4.27 -34.36 20.73
CA PRO A 109 3.99 -33.11 21.43
C PRO A 109 3.48 -32.01 20.50
N LEU A 110 3.99 -31.94 19.27
CA LEU A 110 3.54 -30.99 18.24
C LEU A 110 2.08 -31.21 17.84
N GLU A 111 1.70 -32.46 17.55
CA GLU A 111 0.32 -32.82 17.19
C GLU A 111 -0.65 -32.56 18.36
N LYS A 112 -0.22 -32.87 19.59
CA LYS A 112 -0.99 -32.58 20.81
C LYS A 112 -1.17 -31.07 20.99
N ALA A 113 -0.10 -30.27 20.90
CA ALA A 113 -0.18 -28.82 20.99
C ALA A 113 -1.14 -28.24 19.94
N ARG A 114 -1.08 -28.75 18.69
CA ARG A 114 -1.94 -28.34 17.59
C ARG A 114 -3.41 -28.62 17.84
N ILE A 115 -3.76 -29.86 18.18
CA ILE A 115 -5.18 -30.25 18.30
C ILE A 115 -5.85 -29.54 19.47
N LEU A 116 -5.13 -29.34 20.58
CA LEU A 116 -5.61 -28.59 21.73
C LEU A 116 -5.79 -27.10 21.37
N PHE A 117 -4.83 -26.51 20.65
CA PHE A 117 -4.87 -25.11 20.22
C PHE A 117 -6.08 -24.87 19.33
N ARG A 118 -6.26 -25.75 18.34
CA ARG A 118 -7.36 -25.67 17.40
C ARG A 118 -8.71 -25.79 18.10
N TRP A 119 -8.83 -26.70 19.07
CA TRP A 119 -10.06 -26.86 19.83
C TRP A 119 -10.37 -25.59 20.64
N VAL A 120 -9.42 -25.06 21.40
CA VAL A 120 -9.63 -23.83 22.20
C VAL A 120 -10.05 -22.66 21.31
N ALA A 121 -9.32 -22.42 20.22
CA ALA A 121 -9.60 -21.32 19.29
C ALA A 121 -10.97 -21.41 18.62
N THR A 122 -11.57 -22.60 18.50
CA THR A 122 -12.84 -22.80 17.79
C THR A 122 -14.04 -23.02 18.70
N HIS A 123 -13.82 -23.21 20.01
CA HIS A 123 -14.89 -23.56 20.96
C HIS A 123 -15.02 -22.59 22.14
N ILE A 124 -14.07 -21.69 22.34
CA ILE A 124 -14.15 -20.68 23.39
C ILE A 124 -14.43 -19.33 22.72
N GLN A 125 -15.49 -18.65 23.18
CA GLN A 125 -15.90 -17.32 22.73
C GLN A 125 -15.26 -16.22 23.58
N TYR A 126 -14.89 -15.10 22.97
CA TYR A 126 -14.36 -13.96 23.72
C TYR A 126 -15.49 -13.20 24.44
N ASP A 127 -15.31 -12.95 25.73
CA ASP A 127 -16.24 -12.18 26.57
C ASP A 127 -16.01 -10.67 26.41
N VAL A 128 -16.45 -10.14 25.26
CA VAL A 128 -16.30 -8.71 24.92
C VAL A 128 -17.04 -7.83 25.93
N VAL A 129 -18.20 -8.27 26.42
CA VAL A 129 -19.02 -7.46 27.34
C VAL A 129 -18.32 -7.29 28.67
N SER A 130 -17.85 -8.37 29.31
CA SER A 130 -17.11 -8.25 30.57
C SER A 130 -15.77 -7.54 30.38
N TYR A 131 -15.13 -7.69 29.21
CA TYR A 131 -13.92 -6.94 28.87
C TYR A 131 -14.18 -5.42 28.84
N VAL A 132 -15.17 -4.96 28.07
CA VAL A 132 -15.47 -3.52 27.89
C VAL A 132 -16.04 -2.90 29.16
N THR A 133 -16.90 -3.61 29.90
CA THR A 133 -17.56 -3.07 31.10
C THR A 133 -16.71 -3.14 32.36
N GLY A 134 -15.58 -3.86 32.33
CA GLY A 134 -14.83 -4.20 33.54
C GLY A 134 -15.59 -5.14 34.49
N GLY A 135 -16.58 -5.88 33.98
CA GLY A 135 -17.38 -6.83 34.73
C GLY A 135 -16.58 -8.05 35.24
N PRO A 136 -17.20 -8.89 36.09
CA PRO A 136 -16.55 -10.09 36.59
C PRO A 136 -16.21 -11.06 35.45
N LYS A 137 -14.96 -11.52 35.40
CA LYS A 137 -14.44 -12.41 34.35
C LYS A 137 -14.24 -13.81 34.93
N GLU A 138 -14.76 -14.81 34.23
CA GLU A 138 -14.44 -16.21 34.53
C GLU A 138 -13.16 -16.60 33.80
N VAL A 139 -12.08 -16.86 34.55
CA VAL A 139 -10.77 -17.20 33.98
C VAL A 139 -10.25 -18.55 34.45
N THR A 140 -10.96 -19.22 35.36
CA THR A 140 -10.55 -20.57 35.81
C THR A 140 -10.75 -21.58 34.68
N PRO A 141 -9.80 -22.50 34.42
CA PRO A 141 -9.93 -23.50 33.35
C PRO A 141 -11.28 -24.23 33.37
N GLU A 142 -11.76 -24.68 34.52
CA GLU A 142 -13.05 -25.38 34.66
C GLU A 142 -14.24 -24.46 34.40
N GLY A 143 -14.13 -23.19 34.80
CA GLY A 143 -15.13 -22.16 34.53
C GLY A 143 -15.25 -21.86 33.04
N VAL A 144 -14.11 -21.64 32.36
CA VAL A 144 -14.04 -21.38 30.92
C VAL A 144 -14.51 -22.60 30.13
N PHE A 145 -14.04 -23.80 30.49
CA PHE A 145 -14.51 -25.04 29.88
C PHE A 145 -16.03 -25.16 29.95
N ARG A 146 -16.63 -24.90 31.11
CA ARG A 146 -18.09 -24.99 31.30
C ARG A 146 -18.86 -23.89 30.55
N LYS A 147 -18.38 -22.64 30.60
CA LYS A 147 -19.07 -21.49 30.00
C LYS A 147 -18.83 -21.36 28.50
N ARG A 148 -17.78 -22.00 27.96
CA ARG A 148 -17.29 -21.83 26.59
C ARG A 148 -17.00 -20.36 26.24
N MET A 149 -16.58 -19.58 27.23
CA MET A 149 -16.41 -18.14 27.11
C MET A 149 -15.42 -17.59 28.14
N SER A 150 -14.53 -16.69 27.73
CA SER A 150 -13.59 -16.00 28.63
C SER A 150 -12.93 -14.76 28.00
N VAL A 151 -12.03 -14.12 28.73
CA VAL A 151 -11.04 -13.16 28.21
C VAL A 151 -9.67 -13.84 28.03
N CYS A 152 -8.69 -13.12 27.49
CA CYS A 152 -7.34 -13.64 27.17
C CYS A 152 -6.72 -14.53 28.25
N GLN A 153 -6.73 -14.11 29.51
CA GLN A 153 -6.20 -14.91 30.63
C GLN A 153 -6.83 -16.30 30.72
N GLY A 154 -8.15 -16.42 30.57
CA GLY A 154 -8.82 -17.71 30.67
C GLY A 154 -8.63 -18.61 29.44
N TYR A 155 -8.39 -18.04 28.25
CA TYR A 155 -7.92 -18.83 27.10
C TYR A 155 -6.54 -19.42 27.38
N ALA A 156 -5.61 -18.58 27.84
CA ALA A 156 -4.24 -18.97 28.07
C ALA A 156 -4.11 -20.03 29.18
N ASP A 157 -4.87 -19.86 30.27
CA ASP A 157 -4.85 -20.79 31.39
C ASP A 157 -5.58 -22.11 31.08
N LEU A 158 -6.68 -22.08 30.33
CA LEU A 158 -7.33 -23.31 29.85
C LEU A 158 -6.40 -24.09 28.92
N TYR A 159 -5.75 -23.42 27.97
CA TYR A 159 -4.82 -24.08 27.05
C TYR A 159 -3.64 -24.71 27.80
N LYS A 160 -3.07 -23.99 28.77
CA LYS A 160 -2.00 -24.52 29.63
C LYS A 160 -2.45 -25.75 30.43
N ASP A 161 -3.64 -25.71 31.03
CA ASP A 161 -4.19 -26.86 31.77
C ASP A 161 -4.39 -28.08 30.87
N MET A 162 -4.91 -27.86 29.65
CA MET A 162 -5.05 -28.90 28.63
C MET A 162 -3.69 -29.48 28.20
N CYS A 163 -2.66 -28.65 28.03
CA CYS A 163 -1.30 -29.11 27.70
C CYS A 163 -0.70 -29.95 28.83
N SER A 164 -0.86 -29.52 30.08
CA SER A 164 -0.43 -30.27 31.27
C SER A 164 -1.06 -31.68 31.31
N LEU A 165 -2.37 -31.78 31.05
CA LEU A 165 -3.09 -33.05 30.97
C LEU A 165 -2.64 -33.94 29.79
N ALA A 166 -2.08 -33.34 28.74
CA ALA A 166 -1.53 -34.03 27.57
C ALA A 166 -0.02 -34.34 27.69
N GLU A 167 0.60 -33.98 28.82
CA GLU A 167 2.04 -34.09 29.08
C GLU A 167 2.86 -33.27 28.07
N VAL A 168 2.42 -32.04 27.82
CA VAL A 168 3.11 -31.04 26.99
C VAL A 168 3.44 -29.82 27.85
N GLU A 169 4.71 -29.45 27.92
CA GLU A 169 5.18 -28.30 28.70
C GLU A 169 4.66 -26.99 28.08
N CYS A 170 3.99 -26.18 28.90
CA CYS A 170 3.33 -24.96 28.48
C CYS A 170 3.33 -23.92 29.61
N VAL A 171 3.62 -22.67 29.26
CA VAL A 171 3.59 -21.54 30.20
C VAL A 171 2.54 -20.51 29.77
N THR A 172 2.00 -19.79 30.74
CA THR A 172 1.19 -18.60 30.50
C THR A 172 2.12 -17.38 30.58
N ILE A 173 2.07 -16.53 29.58
CA ILE A 173 2.85 -15.30 29.50
C ILE A 173 1.88 -14.12 29.61
N SER A 174 2.17 -13.20 30.52
CA SER A 174 1.44 -11.93 30.65
C SER A 174 2.26 -10.80 30.02
N GLY A 175 1.60 -9.92 29.28
CA GLY A 175 2.25 -8.80 28.62
C GLY A 175 1.28 -7.73 28.14
N ARG A 176 1.77 -6.94 27.19
CA ARG A 176 1.09 -5.84 26.52
C ARG A 176 0.83 -6.23 25.07
N SER A 177 -0.28 -5.78 24.50
CA SER A 177 -0.58 -6.08 23.11
C SER A 177 -1.10 -4.89 22.31
N LYS A 178 -0.78 -4.85 21.01
CA LYS A 178 -1.38 -3.89 20.06
C LYS A 178 -2.73 -4.38 19.54
N GLY A 179 -3.61 -4.79 20.45
CA GLY A 179 -4.92 -5.38 20.14
C GLY A 179 -5.98 -4.38 19.67
N ALA A 180 -7.26 -4.80 19.78
CA ALA A 180 -8.42 -4.06 19.28
C ALA A 180 -8.62 -2.65 19.89
N GLY A 181 -8.04 -2.38 21.05
CA GLY A 181 -8.09 -1.07 21.71
C GLY A 181 -6.93 -0.13 21.38
N TYR A 182 -5.84 -0.65 20.79
CA TYR A 182 -4.60 0.10 20.57
C TYR A 182 -4.69 1.00 19.34
N ARG A 183 -4.34 2.27 19.50
CA ARG A 183 -4.11 3.22 18.41
C ARG A 183 -2.61 3.40 18.20
N VAL A 184 -2.22 3.62 16.95
CA VAL A 184 -0.82 3.86 16.59
C VAL A 184 -0.25 5.01 17.41
N GLY A 185 0.87 4.76 18.09
CA GLY A 185 1.53 5.74 18.95
C GLY A 185 1.08 5.74 20.42
N ASP A 186 0.08 4.94 20.78
CA ASP A 186 -0.32 4.77 22.18
C ASP A 186 0.85 4.24 23.02
N LYS A 187 0.88 4.68 24.28
CA LYS A 187 1.84 4.26 25.30
C LYS A 187 1.19 3.26 26.24
N PHE A 188 1.97 2.28 26.70
CA PHE A 188 1.46 1.25 27.60
C PHE A 188 1.73 1.61 29.06
N GLY A 189 0.77 1.26 29.92
CA GLY A 189 0.93 1.38 31.36
C GLY A 189 1.91 0.35 31.96
N PRO A 190 2.15 0.43 33.28
CA PRO A 190 3.07 -0.48 33.98
C PRO A 190 2.54 -1.92 34.07
N GLY A 191 1.24 -2.16 33.83
CA GLY A 191 0.61 -3.48 33.91
C GLY A 191 0.57 -4.24 32.59
N SER A 192 0.09 -5.48 32.68
CA SER A 192 -0.28 -6.33 31.54
C SER A 192 -1.74 -6.10 31.16
N ASP A 193 -2.03 -6.06 29.86
CA ASP A 193 -3.39 -5.99 29.31
C ASP A 193 -3.77 -7.24 28.49
N HIS A 194 -2.82 -8.16 28.29
CA HIS A 194 -3.00 -9.37 27.50
C HIS A 194 -2.23 -10.57 28.05
N ALA A 195 -2.70 -11.77 27.72
CA ALA A 195 -2.10 -13.04 28.13
C ALA A 195 -2.17 -14.08 27.01
N TRP A 196 -1.08 -14.82 26.83
CA TRP A 196 -0.91 -15.84 25.79
C TRP A 196 -0.02 -16.99 26.31
N ASN A 197 0.44 -17.91 25.44
CA ASN A 197 1.25 -19.05 25.87
C ASN A 197 2.56 -19.20 25.08
N ALA A 198 3.50 -19.93 25.69
CA ALA A 198 4.58 -20.59 24.97
C ALA A 198 4.57 -22.09 25.31
N VAL A 199 4.91 -22.92 24.32
CA VAL A 199 4.92 -24.38 24.41
C VAL A 199 6.30 -24.91 24.05
N GLU A 200 6.81 -25.89 24.80
CA GLU A 200 8.08 -26.53 24.50
C GLU A 200 7.90 -27.74 23.56
N ILE A 201 8.56 -27.71 22.40
CA ILE A 201 8.60 -28.80 21.43
C ILE A 201 10.06 -29.12 21.12
N ASP A 202 10.47 -30.37 21.32
CA ASP A 202 11.84 -30.85 21.07
C ASP A 202 12.94 -29.97 21.69
N GLY A 203 12.73 -29.52 22.92
CA GLY A 203 13.70 -28.71 23.68
C GLY A 203 13.70 -27.22 23.33
N ARG A 204 12.67 -26.72 22.64
CA ARG A 204 12.57 -25.32 22.21
C ARG A 204 11.18 -24.75 22.45
N TRP A 205 11.11 -23.49 22.85
CA TRP A 205 9.85 -22.78 23.09
C TRP A 205 9.28 -22.15 21.82
N TYR A 206 7.97 -22.23 21.64
CA TYR A 206 7.22 -21.63 20.52
C TYR A 206 6.03 -20.83 21.06
N LEU A 207 5.82 -19.64 20.51
CA LEU A 207 4.79 -18.69 20.94
C LEU A 207 3.45 -18.96 20.25
N LEU A 208 2.34 -18.85 20.98
CA LEU A 208 1.01 -18.91 20.40
C LEU A 208 0.01 -18.06 21.18
N ASP A 209 -1.10 -17.70 20.53
CA ASP A 209 -2.22 -17.03 21.18
C ASP A 209 -3.57 -17.62 20.71
N CYS A 210 -4.17 -18.43 21.57
CA CYS A 210 -5.50 -19.00 21.35
C CYS A 210 -6.62 -17.94 21.25
N THR A 211 -6.44 -16.80 21.90
CA THR A 211 -7.42 -15.70 21.95
C THR A 211 -7.55 -15.05 20.58
N TRP A 212 -6.42 -14.61 20.01
CA TRP A 212 -6.39 -13.93 18.71
C TRP A 212 -6.49 -14.92 17.54
N ALA A 213 -6.22 -16.20 17.79
CA ALA A 213 -6.54 -17.28 16.85
C ALA A 213 -8.05 -17.54 16.75
N ALA A 214 -8.86 -17.18 17.74
CA ALA A 214 -10.27 -17.56 17.79
C ALA A 214 -11.17 -16.72 16.88
N GLY A 215 -10.89 -15.43 16.75
CA GLY A 215 -11.69 -14.55 15.90
C GLY A 215 -11.59 -13.08 16.25
N ASN A 216 -12.58 -12.33 15.78
CA ASN A 216 -12.58 -10.87 15.78
C ASN A 216 -13.60 -10.29 16.77
N THR A 217 -13.22 -9.20 17.43
CA THR A 217 -14.08 -8.46 18.37
C THR A 217 -14.49 -7.11 17.80
N ASP A 218 -15.78 -6.77 17.89
CA ASP A 218 -16.28 -5.41 17.71
C ASP A 218 -16.53 -4.81 19.10
N LEU A 219 -15.58 -4.01 19.58
CA LEU A 219 -15.65 -3.39 20.91
C LEU A 219 -16.79 -2.37 21.04
N GLN A 220 -17.24 -1.77 19.94
CA GLN A 220 -18.34 -0.79 19.97
C GLN A 220 -19.69 -1.49 20.08
N LYS A 221 -19.88 -2.59 19.36
CA LYS A 221 -21.11 -3.40 19.42
C LYS A 221 -21.12 -4.38 20.59
N GLY A 222 -19.96 -4.64 21.20
CA GLY A 222 -19.83 -5.63 22.28
C GLY A 222 -19.96 -7.07 21.77
N THR A 223 -19.57 -7.35 20.52
CA THR A 223 -19.79 -8.64 19.85
C THR A 223 -18.50 -9.33 19.45
N PHE A 224 -18.48 -10.66 19.48
CA PHE A 224 -17.40 -11.51 19.00
C PHE A 224 -17.88 -12.38 17.85
N THR A 225 -17.04 -12.58 16.83
CA THR A 225 -17.27 -13.48 15.71
C THR A 225 -16.11 -14.46 15.59
N PHE A 226 -16.41 -15.76 15.58
CA PHE A 226 -15.40 -16.78 15.30
C PHE A 226 -14.85 -16.62 13.89
N GLU A 227 -13.52 -16.53 13.78
CA GLU A 227 -12.80 -16.46 12.52
C GLU A 227 -11.38 -16.96 12.77
N TYR A 228 -11.18 -18.25 12.57
CA TYR A 228 -9.91 -18.89 12.92
C TYR A 228 -8.72 -18.25 12.19
N ASN A 229 -7.68 -17.89 12.96
CA ASN A 229 -6.48 -17.26 12.43
C ASN A 229 -5.22 -18.08 12.74
N GLU A 230 -4.76 -18.83 11.73
CA GLU A 230 -3.54 -19.66 11.75
C GLU A 230 -2.26 -18.88 12.11
N HIS A 231 -2.26 -17.55 11.92
CA HIS A 231 -1.10 -16.71 12.17
C HIS A 231 -0.55 -16.89 13.59
N TYR A 232 -1.42 -17.07 14.58
CA TYR A 232 -1.08 -17.13 16.00
C TYR A 232 -0.75 -18.53 16.53
N PHE A 233 -0.59 -19.53 15.67
CA PHE A 233 -0.03 -20.82 16.06
C PHE A 233 1.47 -20.85 15.75
N PHE A 234 2.33 -20.90 16.77
CA PHE A 234 3.79 -20.98 16.62
C PHE A 234 4.35 -19.86 15.74
N THR A 235 3.85 -18.64 15.90
CA THR A 235 4.34 -17.47 15.17
C THR A 235 5.81 -17.23 15.50
N ASP A 236 6.63 -16.91 14.50
CA ASP A 236 8.04 -16.62 14.70
C ASP A 236 8.23 -15.43 15.66
N PRO A 237 9.18 -15.48 16.61
CA PRO A 237 9.43 -14.43 17.59
C PRO A 237 9.53 -13.02 17.02
N GLU A 238 10.21 -12.85 15.89
CA GLU A 238 10.42 -11.56 15.21
C GLU A 238 9.12 -10.96 14.65
N VAL A 239 8.11 -11.80 14.43
CA VAL A 239 6.77 -11.40 13.99
C VAL A 239 5.87 -11.21 15.20
N PHE A 240 5.88 -12.14 16.15
CA PHE A 240 5.02 -12.10 17.34
C PHE A 240 5.32 -10.90 18.24
N VAL A 241 6.59 -10.46 18.32
CA VAL A 241 6.96 -9.27 19.11
C VAL A 241 6.39 -7.96 18.55
N THR A 242 5.91 -7.95 17.29
CA THR A 242 5.41 -6.72 16.67
C THR A 242 4.07 -6.26 17.24
N ASP A 243 3.31 -7.18 17.83
CA ASP A 243 2.03 -6.94 18.48
C ASP A 243 1.91 -7.54 19.90
N HIS A 244 2.87 -8.35 20.37
CA HIS A 244 2.93 -8.89 21.74
C HIS A 244 4.26 -8.55 22.44
N HIS A 245 4.21 -7.77 23.52
CA HIS A 245 5.38 -7.43 24.34
C HIS A 245 5.25 -8.02 25.75
N PRO A 246 6.02 -9.06 26.13
CA PRO A 246 5.89 -9.70 27.44
C PRO A 246 6.39 -8.81 28.57
N MET A 247 5.86 -9.03 29.77
CA MET A 247 6.38 -8.37 30.98
C MET A 247 7.81 -8.81 31.33
N ASP A 248 8.18 -10.03 30.95
CA ASP A 248 9.50 -10.60 31.11
C ASP A 248 10.13 -10.84 29.75
N ASN A 249 11.23 -10.15 29.48
CA ASN A 249 11.88 -10.13 28.17
C ASN A 249 12.40 -11.49 27.71
N GLN A 250 12.61 -12.47 28.61
CA GLN A 250 13.02 -13.81 28.19
C GLN A 250 11.98 -14.47 27.27
N TRP A 251 10.69 -14.13 27.46
CA TRP A 251 9.58 -14.68 26.69
C TRP A 251 9.38 -14.02 25.33
N GLN A 252 10.25 -13.09 24.95
CA GLN A 252 10.32 -12.64 23.55
C GLN A 252 10.96 -13.71 22.67
N LEU A 253 11.77 -14.61 23.24
CA LEU A 253 12.53 -15.64 22.51
C LEU A 253 13.44 -15.08 21.40
N LEU A 254 13.86 -13.82 21.56
CA LEU A 254 14.79 -13.13 20.68
C LEU A 254 16.18 -13.12 21.31
N GLU A 255 17.21 -13.21 20.49
CA GLU A 255 18.61 -13.01 20.90
C GLU A 255 18.81 -11.60 21.45
N GLU A 256 18.24 -10.60 20.78
CA GLU A 256 18.19 -9.21 21.22
C GLU A 256 16.74 -8.78 21.49
N PRO A 257 16.31 -8.77 22.77
CA PRO A 257 14.95 -8.38 23.13
C PRO A 257 14.64 -6.93 22.74
N VAL A 258 13.46 -6.73 22.16
CA VAL A 258 12.87 -5.42 21.84
C VAL A 258 12.47 -4.73 23.14
N SER A 259 12.94 -3.49 23.33
CA SER A 259 12.54 -2.67 24.48
C SER A 259 11.09 -2.19 24.34
N LEU A 260 10.43 -1.89 25.46
CA LEU A 260 9.07 -1.34 25.45
C LEU A 260 8.99 -0.05 24.63
N GLU A 261 10.02 0.81 24.72
CA GLU A 261 10.08 2.04 23.95
C GLU A 261 10.11 1.78 22.44
N VAL A 262 10.89 0.81 21.98
CA VAL A 262 10.91 0.42 20.55
C VAL A 262 9.56 -0.17 20.15
N PHE A 263 8.98 -1.06 20.97
CA PHE A 263 7.66 -1.65 20.71
C PHE A 263 6.56 -0.58 20.56
N GLU A 264 6.50 0.39 21.46
CA GLU A 264 5.53 1.50 21.42
C GLU A 264 5.69 2.40 20.21
N ASN A 265 6.94 2.66 19.81
CA ASN A 265 7.26 3.56 18.71
C ASN A 265 7.36 2.84 17.35
N GLN A 266 7.11 1.53 17.28
CA GLN A 266 7.04 0.79 16.03
C GLN A 266 5.68 1.00 15.35
N ALA A 267 5.68 1.09 14.02
CA ALA A 267 4.45 1.10 13.23
C ALA A 267 3.57 -0.11 13.57
N ARG A 268 2.25 0.04 13.38
CA ARG A 268 1.32 -1.07 13.59
C ARG A 268 1.32 -1.93 12.35
N PHE A 269 1.53 -3.23 12.53
CA PHE A 269 1.44 -4.25 11.47
C PHE A 269 0.27 -5.18 11.80
N GLU A 270 -0.59 -5.43 10.82
CA GLU A 270 -1.70 -6.38 10.96
C GLU A 270 -1.25 -7.77 10.50
N THR A 271 -1.95 -8.82 10.93
CA THR A 271 -1.70 -10.20 10.44
C THR A 271 -1.66 -10.27 8.90
N SER A 272 -2.50 -9.48 8.22
CA SER A 272 -2.55 -9.40 6.76
C SER A 272 -1.23 -8.98 6.13
N PHE A 273 -0.43 -8.15 6.80
CA PHE A 273 0.90 -7.73 6.33
C PHE A 273 1.80 -8.95 6.09
N PHE A 274 1.90 -9.82 7.09
CA PHE A 274 2.73 -11.02 7.04
C PHE A 274 2.15 -12.09 6.11
N LYS A 275 0.82 -12.25 6.07
CA LYS A 275 0.13 -13.16 5.13
C LYS A 275 0.39 -12.80 3.66
N LEU A 276 0.68 -11.53 3.38
CA LEU A 276 1.06 -11.05 2.06
C LEU A 276 2.56 -11.18 1.76
N GLY A 277 3.35 -11.76 2.67
CA GLY A 277 4.80 -11.92 2.51
C GLY A 277 5.61 -10.64 2.73
N LEU A 278 4.98 -9.57 3.26
CA LEU A 278 5.67 -8.33 3.58
C LEU A 278 6.47 -8.49 4.87
N LEU A 279 7.62 -7.80 4.95
CA LEU A 279 8.50 -7.83 6.13
C LEU A 279 8.89 -6.41 6.54
N PRO A 280 8.92 -6.08 7.85
CA PRO A 280 9.22 -4.72 8.31
C PRO A 280 10.58 -4.20 7.84
N LYS A 281 11.58 -5.09 7.69
CA LYS A 281 12.93 -4.73 7.22
C LYS A 281 12.98 -4.17 5.79
N PHE A 282 11.93 -4.38 4.99
CA PHE A 282 11.83 -3.85 3.62
C PHE A 282 10.90 -2.63 3.51
N LEU A 283 10.62 -1.98 4.63
CA LEU A 283 9.93 -0.71 4.70
C LEU A 283 10.94 0.42 4.81
N SER A 284 10.65 1.55 4.16
CA SER A 284 11.42 2.78 4.43
C SER A 284 11.27 3.32 5.87
N HIS A 285 10.16 3.00 6.53
CA HIS A 285 9.83 3.48 7.87
C HIS A 285 9.28 2.31 8.68
N THR A 286 9.94 1.98 9.78
CA THR A 286 9.49 0.96 10.74
C THR A 286 8.90 1.57 12.00
N MET A 287 9.13 2.87 12.22
CA MET A 287 8.58 3.62 13.35
C MET A 287 7.17 4.14 13.03
N SER A 288 6.35 4.26 14.07
CA SER A 288 4.95 4.72 13.97
C SER A 288 4.85 6.18 13.57
N LEU A 289 5.77 7.03 14.02
CA LEU A 289 5.80 8.46 13.70
C LEU A 289 6.64 8.72 12.44
N VAL A 290 6.04 9.36 11.44
CA VAL A 290 6.69 9.79 10.21
C VAL A 290 6.58 11.31 10.09
N CYS A 291 7.70 12.01 10.30
CA CYS A 291 7.73 13.46 10.19
C CYS A 291 7.82 13.91 8.73
N THR A 292 7.03 14.92 8.35
CA THR A 292 7.13 15.50 7.02
C THR A 292 8.39 16.37 6.88
N GLN A 293 8.94 16.39 5.67
CA GLN A 293 9.98 17.32 5.24
C GLN A 293 9.35 18.28 4.24
N ASN A 294 9.36 19.58 4.56
CA ASN A 294 8.68 20.61 3.75
C ASN A 294 7.19 20.30 3.48
N GLY A 295 6.49 19.69 4.45
CA GLY A 295 5.07 19.36 4.33
C GLY A 295 4.76 18.07 3.59
N GLU A 296 5.77 17.32 3.13
CA GLU A 296 5.59 16.03 2.46
C GLU A 296 6.37 14.90 3.15
N ALA A 297 5.87 13.68 3.08
CA ALA A 297 6.58 12.45 3.44
C ALA A 297 6.32 11.38 2.37
N THR A 298 7.21 10.41 2.23
CA THR A 298 6.98 9.25 1.35
C THR A 298 7.30 7.97 2.08
N ILE A 299 6.29 7.12 2.24
CA ILE A 299 6.43 5.78 2.80
C ILE A 299 6.51 4.82 1.61
N SER A 300 7.49 3.93 1.64
CA SER A 300 7.68 2.89 0.62
C SER A 300 7.67 1.50 1.24
N ILE A 301 7.04 0.58 0.51
CA ILE A 301 6.88 -0.84 0.83
C ILE A 301 7.39 -1.66 -0.35
N TYR A 302 8.35 -2.56 -0.12
CA TYR A 302 8.76 -3.54 -1.13
C TYR A 302 7.66 -4.57 -1.36
N ILE A 303 7.42 -4.88 -2.64
CA ILE A 303 6.37 -5.77 -3.09
C ILE A 303 7.01 -7.07 -3.61
N PRO A 304 6.93 -8.19 -2.87
CA PRO A 304 7.57 -9.45 -3.28
C PRO A 304 6.83 -10.18 -4.41
N GLU A 305 5.52 -9.98 -4.50
CA GLU A 305 4.60 -10.60 -5.47
C GLU A 305 3.65 -9.52 -5.97
N PRO A 306 3.03 -9.60 -7.16
CA PRO A 306 2.03 -8.63 -7.61
C PRO A 306 0.96 -8.29 -6.56
N MET A 307 0.70 -6.99 -6.29
CA MET A 307 -0.27 -6.54 -5.27
C MET A 307 -1.03 -5.29 -5.70
N SER A 308 -2.14 -5.02 -5.02
CA SER A 308 -2.83 -3.73 -5.05
C SER A 308 -2.98 -3.16 -3.65
N PHE A 309 -3.06 -1.84 -3.58
CA PHE A 309 -3.20 -1.12 -2.32
C PHE A 309 -4.38 -0.16 -2.34
N MET A 310 -4.95 0.04 -1.16
CA MET A 310 -5.85 1.13 -0.82
C MET A 310 -5.27 1.84 0.40
N TYR A 311 -5.68 3.08 0.63
CA TYR A 311 -5.23 3.85 1.78
C TYR A 311 -6.31 4.81 2.22
N HIS A 312 -6.24 5.19 3.49
CA HIS A 312 -7.00 6.30 4.03
C HIS A 312 -6.12 7.19 4.90
N LEU A 313 -6.28 8.51 4.76
CA LEU A 313 -5.60 9.48 5.60
C LEU A 313 -6.61 10.25 6.44
N TYR A 314 -6.52 10.16 7.76
CA TYR A 314 -7.42 10.86 8.68
C TYR A 314 -6.65 11.87 9.53
N PRO A 315 -7.23 13.02 9.89
CA PRO A 315 -6.70 13.82 11.01
C PRO A 315 -6.68 12.96 12.28
N ALA A 316 -5.59 12.98 13.05
CA ALA A 316 -5.43 12.14 14.24
C ALA A 316 -6.46 12.47 15.34
N GLU A 317 -6.90 13.74 15.42
CA GLU A 317 -7.96 14.19 16.33
C GLU A 317 -9.37 13.77 15.91
N GLY A 318 -9.50 13.10 14.76
CA GLY A 318 -10.76 12.70 14.16
C GLY A 318 -11.24 13.67 13.07
N GLY A 319 -12.10 13.15 12.18
CA GLY A 319 -12.60 13.89 11.03
C GLY A 319 -12.86 12.97 9.84
N HIS A 320 -13.13 13.58 8.68
CA HIS A 320 -13.29 12.85 7.43
C HIS A 320 -11.93 12.51 6.81
N ALA A 321 -11.90 11.41 6.04
CA ALA A 321 -10.74 11.03 5.25
C ALA A 321 -10.35 12.15 4.27
N GLN A 322 -9.04 12.35 4.12
CA GLN A 322 -8.40 13.36 3.27
C GLN A 322 -7.49 12.70 2.24
N ASP A 323 -8.01 11.69 1.54
CA ASP A 323 -7.23 10.83 0.63
C ASP A 323 -6.66 11.59 -0.57
N GLU A 324 -7.22 12.76 -0.91
CA GLU A 324 -6.63 13.72 -1.85
C GLU A 324 -5.26 14.25 -1.44
N ASN A 325 -4.83 14.03 -0.20
CA ASN A 325 -3.50 14.40 0.29
C ASN A 325 -2.49 13.25 0.19
N VAL A 326 -2.87 12.12 -0.43
CA VAL A 326 -1.98 10.99 -0.66
C VAL A 326 -1.96 10.62 -2.14
N LEU A 327 -0.76 10.47 -2.69
CA LEU A 327 -0.52 9.92 -4.02
C LEU A 327 0.18 8.58 -3.85
N HIS A 328 -0.49 7.51 -4.27
CA HIS A 328 0.10 6.18 -4.34
C HIS A 328 0.46 5.80 -5.77
N GLU A 329 1.67 5.28 -5.96
CA GLU A 329 2.16 4.71 -7.22
C GLU A 329 2.97 3.43 -6.95
N ILE A 330 3.15 2.62 -7.99
CA ILE A 330 4.03 1.45 -7.93
C ILE A 330 5.12 1.59 -8.99
N VAL A 331 6.38 1.52 -8.56
CA VAL A 331 7.56 1.72 -9.40
C VAL A 331 8.62 0.72 -8.96
N ASP A 332 9.18 -0.06 -9.88
CA ASP A 332 10.27 -1.01 -9.61
C ASP A 332 10.01 -1.93 -8.39
N ASN A 333 8.82 -2.53 -8.33
CA ASN A 333 8.36 -3.37 -7.21
C ASN A 333 8.29 -2.67 -5.85
N MET A 334 8.22 -1.33 -5.83
CA MET A 334 7.99 -0.54 -4.62
C MET A 334 6.63 0.14 -4.70
N ALA A 335 5.78 -0.10 -3.70
CA ALA A 335 4.61 0.73 -3.46
C ALA A 335 5.05 2.00 -2.75
N LEU A 336 4.83 3.15 -3.37
CA LEU A 336 5.16 4.46 -2.81
C LEU A 336 3.87 5.16 -2.40
N PHE A 337 3.82 5.70 -1.19
CA PHE A 337 2.73 6.48 -0.64
C PHE A 337 3.26 7.86 -0.28
N LYS A 338 3.11 8.81 -1.20
CA LYS A 338 3.49 10.20 -0.98
C LYS A 338 2.36 10.90 -0.24
N VAL A 339 2.59 11.26 1.01
CA VAL A 339 1.65 11.96 1.88
C VAL A 339 2.03 13.43 1.94
N ALA A 340 1.08 14.31 1.66
CA ALA A 340 1.26 15.76 1.69
C ALA A 340 0.03 16.39 2.33
N PRO A 341 -0.06 16.46 3.66
CA PRO A 341 -1.21 17.07 4.33
C PRO A 341 -1.29 18.58 4.07
N ALA A 342 -2.49 19.12 3.87
CA ALA A 342 -2.68 20.53 3.56
C ALA A 342 -2.39 21.47 4.74
N GLN A 343 -2.50 20.96 5.96
CA GLN A 343 -2.36 21.72 7.20
C GLN A 343 -1.38 21.03 8.16
N LYS A 344 -0.86 21.81 9.11
CA LYS A 344 -0.05 21.27 10.20
C LYS A 344 -0.88 20.38 11.12
N GLY A 345 -0.23 19.42 11.76
CA GLY A 345 -0.84 18.49 12.71
C GLY A 345 -0.49 17.04 12.39
N GLN A 346 -1.06 16.13 13.19
CA GLN A 346 -0.87 14.70 13.03
C GLN A 346 -2.00 14.05 12.24
N PHE A 347 -1.65 13.07 11.41
CA PHE A 347 -2.57 12.36 10.54
C PHE A 347 -2.34 10.85 10.65
N LEU A 348 -3.40 10.08 10.82
CA LEU A 348 -3.35 8.63 10.76
C LEU A 348 -3.41 8.19 9.29
N LEU A 349 -2.34 7.59 8.79
CA LEU A 349 -2.32 6.89 7.52
C LEU A 349 -2.57 5.41 7.76
N GLU A 350 -3.64 4.88 7.17
CA GLU A 350 -3.92 3.45 7.12
C GLU A 350 -3.68 2.93 5.71
N ILE A 351 -2.93 1.84 5.59
CA ILE A 351 -2.63 1.19 4.31
C ILE A 351 -3.25 -0.19 4.32
N TYR A 352 -3.95 -0.51 3.23
CA TYR A 352 -4.62 -1.77 2.99
C TYR A 352 -4.04 -2.43 1.75
N GLY A 353 -3.95 -3.76 1.75
CA GLY A 353 -3.33 -4.53 0.67
C GLY A 353 -4.08 -5.80 0.32
N LYS A 354 -3.84 -6.29 -0.90
CA LYS A 354 -4.25 -7.63 -1.36
C LYS A 354 -3.28 -8.14 -2.43
N LEU A 355 -3.23 -9.47 -2.61
CA LEU A 355 -2.50 -10.07 -3.72
C LEU A 355 -3.19 -9.79 -5.07
N GLY A 356 -2.37 -9.61 -6.09
CA GLY A 356 -2.77 -9.34 -7.46
C GLY A 356 -3.56 -8.04 -7.65
N THR A 357 -3.99 -7.82 -8.89
CA THR A 357 -4.75 -6.65 -9.34
C THR A 357 -6.24 -6.91 -9.57
N ALA A 358 -6.66 -8.18 -9.55
CA ALA A 358 -8.06 -8.58 -9.70
C ALA A 358 -8.96 -8.10 -8.54
N ASN A 359 -10.26 -7.97 -8.77
CA ASN A 359 -11.21 -7.59 -7.72
C ASN A 359 -11.13 -8.56 -6.53
N GLY A 360 -11.15 -8.01 -5.32
CA GLY A 360 -11.04 -8.77 -4.08
C GLY A 360 -11.13 -7.86 -2.86
N GLN A 361 -11.16 -8.46 -1.68
CA GLN A 361 -11.19 -7.73 -0.43
C GLN A 361 -9.80 -7.20 -0.10
N TYR A 362 -9.74 -5.92 0.29
CA TYR A 362 -8.54 -5.32 0.86
C TYR A 362 -8.57 -5.51 2.36
N ASN A 363 -7.42 -5.87 2.93
CA ASN A 363 -7.25 -5.96 4.38
C ASN A 363 -6.23 -4.93 4.82
N GLN A 364 -6.41 -4.33 5.99
CA GLN A 364 -5.42 -3.42 6.55
C GLN A 364 -4.11 -4.18 6.77
N ILE A 365 -2.99 -3.57 6.37
CA ILE A 365 -1.66 -4.18 6.50
C ILE A 365 -0.81 -3.39 7.49
N CYS A 366 -0.87 -2.07 7.48
CA CYS A 366 -0.11 -1.26 8.42
C CYS A 366 -0.70 0.14 8.59
N SER A 367 -0.29 0.82 9.66
CA SER A 367 -0.65 2.22 9.89
C SER A 367 0.45 3.03 10.58
N TYR A 368 0.45 4.33 10.27
CA TYR A 368 1.44 5.31 10.70
C TYR A 368 0.75 6.60 11.19
N LEU A 369 1.37 7.30 12.14
CA LEU A 369 1.10 8.70 12.42
C LEU A 369 2.06 9.58 11.61
N VAL A 370 1.52 10.35 10.67
CA VAL A 370 2.28 11.34 9.91
C VAL A 370 2.20 12.68 10.62
N ASP A 371 3.33 13.20 11.07
CA ASP A 371 3.42 14.50 11.74
C ASP A 371 3.84 15.60 10.77
N CYS A 372 2.92 16.52 10.50
CA CYS A 372 3.11 17.60 9.56
C CYS A 372 3.47 18.91 10.26
N ASN A 373 4.76 19.26 10.25
CA ASN A 373 5.30 20.44 10.95
C ASN A 373 5.33 21.72 10.09
N GLY A 374 5.07 21.60 8.79
CA GLY A 374 5.04 22.70 7.82
C GLY A 374 3.98 22.45 6.76
N SER A 375 3.36 23.50 6.23
CA SER A 375 2.54 23.42 5.02
C SER A 375 3.26 24.18 3.92
N THR A 376 3.31 23.63 2.71
CA THR A 376 3.73 24.41 1.55
C THR A 376 2.63 25.43 1.26
N THR A 377 2.97 26.71 1.15
CA THR A 377 2.01 27.78 0.82
C THR A 377 1.27 27.55 -0.50
N ASP A 378 1.81 26.69 -1.37
CA ASP A 378 1.25 26.27 -2.65
C ASP A 378 0.68 24.84 -2.62
N HIS A 379 0.24 24.34 -1.47
CA HIS A 379 -0.35 23.00 -1.40
C HIS A 379 -1.59 22.92 -2.31
N VAL A 380 -1.52 22.01 -3.28
CA VAL A 380 -2.63 21.66 -4.16
C VAL A 380 -2.89 20.16 -3.97
N PRO A 381 -4.05 19.78 -3.39
CA PRO A 381 -4.41 18.38 -3.23
C PRO A 381 -4.33 17.63 -4.55
N PHE A 382 -3.99 16.35 -4.49
CA PHE A 382 -4.02 15.47 -5.65
C PHE A 382 -5.48 15.30 -6.12
N PRO A 383 -5.73 15.34 -7.44
CA PRO A 383 -7.08 15.12 -7.95
C PRO A 383 -7.63 13.75 -7.53
N ARG A 384 -8.88 13.67 -7.07
CA ARG A 384 -9.45 12.38 -6.64
C ARG A 384 -9.61 11.43 -7.83
N LEU A 385 -9.13 10.20 -7.66
CA LEU A 385 -9.34 9.09 -8.58
C LEU A 385 -10.47 8.18 -8.06
N GLN A 386 -11.11 7.44 -8.97
CA GLN A 386 -11.98 6.32 -8.59
C GLN A 386 -11.18 5.09 -8.15
N THR A 387 -9.90 5.06 -8.47
CA THR A 387 -8.91 4.06 -8.07
C THR A 387 -7.96 4.64 -7.03
N PHE A 388 -7.15 3.81 -6.39
CA PHE A 388 -6.16 4.26 -5.41
C PHE A 388 -4.73 4.30 -5.98
N THR A 389 -4.51 3.97 -7.26
CA THR A 389 -3.15 3.92 -7.82
C THR A 389 -3.01 4.85 -9.02
N TRP A 390 -1.94 5.63 -9.00
CA TRP A 390 -1.47 6.45 -10.10
C TRP A 390 -0.32 5.78 -10.85
N GLY A 391 -0.13 6.20 -12.09
CA GLY A 391 0.94 5.74 -12.97
C GLY A 391 0.70 4.34 -13.56
N PRO A 392 1.67 3.84 -14.34
CA PRO A 392 1.55 2.60 -15.10
C PRO A 392 1.89 1.34 -14.30
N GLY A 393 2.31 1.48 -13.03
CA GLY A 393 2.79 0.39 -12.18
C GLY A 393 1.94 -0.90 -12.21
N PRO A 394 0.61 -0.82 -12.01
CA PRO A 394 -0.25 -2.01 -12.09
C PRO A 394 -0.18 -2.74 -13.44
N TRP A 395 -0.06 -2.01 -14.56
CA TRP A 395 0.06 -2.63 -15.88
C TRP A 395 1.41 -3.29 -16.11
N LEU A 396 2.49 -2.78 -15.52
CA LEU A 396 3.83 -3.40 -15.58
C LEU A 396 3.84 -4.71 -14.80
N ILE A 397 3.33 -4.68 -13.57
CA ILE A 397 3.27 -5.84 -12.67
C ILE A 397 2.38 -6.96 -13.23
N ASP A 398 1.27 -6.59 -13.87
CA ASP A 398 0.39 -7.56 -14.55
C ASP A 398 0.96 -8.09 -15.88
N GLY A 399 2.11 -7.58 -16.33
CA GLY A 399 2.69 -7.93 -17.63
C GLY A 399 1.83 -7.49 -18.82
N PHE A 400 0.99 -6.46 -18.65
CA PHE A 400 0.18 -5.92 -19.74
C PHE A 400 1.01 -5.02 -20.66
N ILE A 401 1.95 -4.28 -20.07
CA ILE A 401 3.01 -3.57 -20.78
C ILE A 401 4.35 -4.10 -20.32
N SER A 402 5.31 -4.18 -21.24
CA SER A 402 6.68 -4.60 -20.95
C SER A 402 7.59 -3.44 -20.57
N ASP A 403 7.26 -2.23 -21.01
CA ASP A 403 8.09 -1.04 -20.81
C ASP A 403 7.28 0.26 -21.00
N VAL A 404 7.76 1.35 -20.39
CA VAL A 404 7.14 2.68 -20.42
C VAL A 404 8.19 3.78 -20.25
N SER A 405 8.10 4.80 -21.09
CA SER A 405 8.99 5.97 -21.01
C SER A 405 8.85 6.81 -19.73
N HIS A 406 7.69 6.75 -19.08
CA HIS A 406 7.35 7.52 -17.88
C HIS A 406 6.80 6.58 -16.80
N PRO A 407 7.66 5.88 -16.04
CA PRO A 407 7.20 4.92 -15.03
C PRO A 407 6.56 5.58 -13.80
N ARG A 408 6.79 6.88 -13.59
CA ARG A 408 6.26 7.65 -12.45
C ARG A 408 4.86 8.19 -12.72
N ALA A 409 4.05 8.27 -11.67
CA ALA A 409 2.71 8.83 -11.68
C ALA A 409 2.64 10.30 -12.11
N ILE A 410 3.65 11.10 -11.77
CA ILE A 410 3.69 12.53 -12.08
C ILE A 410 4.51 12.75 -13.35
N VAL A 411 3.90 13.39 -14.34
CA VAL A 411 4.57 13.84 -15.57
C VAL A 411 4.61 15.37 -15.55
N THR A 412 5.81 15.95 -15.53
CA THR A 412 5.99 17.40 -15.62
C THR A 412 5.98 17.82 -17.09
N LEU A 413 5.29 18.92 -17.40
CA LEU A 413 5.19 19.52 -18.73
C LEU A 413 5.84 20.92 -18.70
N PRO A 414 7.16 21.04 -18.88
CA PRO A 414 7.87 22.33 -18.79
C PRO A 414 7.45 23.33 -19.87
N GLU A 415 7.04 22.84 -21.05
CA GLU A 415 6.58 23.69 -22.16
C GLU A 415 5.09 23.47 -22.51
N GLY A 416 4.36 22.83 -21.60
CA GLY A 416 2.96 22.48 -21.80
C GLY A 416 2.73 21.27 -22.72
N GLU A 417 3.76 20.50 -23.09
CA GLU A 417 3.64 19.31 -23.93
C GLU A 417 4.47 18.15 -23.38
N ALA A 418 4.03 16.91 -23.61
CA ALA A 418 4.82 15.70 -23.35
C ALA A 418 4.41 14.56 -24.30
N LYS A 419 5.30 13.57 -24.45
CA LYS A 419 5.04 12.33 -25.20
C LYS A 419 5.32 11.15 -24.29
N ILE A 420 4.32 10.31 -24.07
CA ILE A 420 4.42 9.08 -23.28
C ILE A 420 4.38 7.89 -24.24
N GLU A 421 5.44 7.09 -24.23
CA GLU A 421 5.52 5.81 -24.94
C GLU A 421 5.19 4.65 -24.01
N LEU A 422 4.32 3.76 -24.48
CA LEU A 422 3.91 2.51 -23.82
C LEU A 422 4.20 1.34 -24.75
N ASN A 423 4.94 0.35 -24.28
CA ASN A 423 5.24 -0.88 -25.02
C ASN A 423 4.39 -2.03 -24.47
N SER A 424 3.40 -2.44 -25.25
CA SER A 424 2.46 -3.51 -24.87
C SER A 424 2.99 -4.89 -25.23
N VAL A 425 2.62 -5.91 -24.45
CA VAL A 425 3.02 -7.30 -24.75
C VAL A 425 2.24 -7.88 -25.94
N LYS A 426 1.02 -7.36 -26.17
CA LYS A 426 0.15 -7.71 -27.30
C LYS A 426 -0.32 -6.44 -28.01
N PRO A 427 -0.72 -6.50 -29.30
CA PRO A 427 -1.30 -5.35 -29.98
C PRO A 427 -2.58 -4.84 -29.26
N LEU A 428 -2.62 -3.55 -28.96
CA LEU A 428 -3.72 -2.89 -28.25
C LEU A 428 -4.21 -1.65 -28.99
N GLN A 429 -5.48 -1.31 -28.75
CA GLN A 429 -6.05 -0.02 -29.10
C GLN A 429 -6.12 0.87 -27.86
N TYR A 430 -5.89 2.17 -28.05
CA TYR A 430 -5.82 3.12 -26.96
C TYR A 430 -6.80 4.27 -27.17
N LEU A 431 -7.34 4.75 -26.05
CA LEU A 431 -8.07 6.00 -25.96
C LEU A 431 -7.44 6.82 -24.86
N CYS A 432 -7.25 8.11 -25.07
CA CYS A 432 -6.68 8.99 -24.06
C CYS A 432 -7.49 10.28 -23.92
N ASN A 433 -7.53 10.82 -22.72
CA ASN A 433 -8.22 12.06 -22.41
C ASN A 433 -7.54 12.78 -21.25
N ILE A 434 -7.65 14.11 -21.23
CA ILE A 434 -7.18 14.95 -20.14
C ILE A 434 -8.40 15.59 -19.44
N LYS A 435 -8.35 15.65 -18.11
CA LYS A 435 -9.30 16.41 -17.29
C LYS A 435 -8.59 17.42 -16.40
N GLU A 436 -9.27 18.52 -16.13
CA GLU A 436 -8.89 19.52 -15.13
C GLU A 436 -10.01 19.62 -14.09
N GLY A 437 -9.77 19.13 -12.88
CA GLY A 437 -10.86 18.78 -11.96
C GLY A 437 -11.84 17.83 -12.68
N ASP A 438 -13.12 18.18 -12.70
CA ASP A 438 -14.15 17.39 -13.39
C ASP A 438 -14.32 17.74 -14.88
N ARG A 439 -13.68 18.82 -15.35
CA ARG A 439 -13.85 19.32 -16.71
C ARG A 439 -12.98 18.54 -17.69
N LYS A 440 -13.61 17.97 -18.73
CA LYS A 440 -12.92 17.36 -19.86
C LYS A 440 -12.21 18.41 -20.73
N CYS A 441 -10.97 18.12 -21.13
CA CYS A 441 -10.19 18.92 -22.07
C CYS A 441 -10.14 18.20 -23.42
N ASP A 442 -11.16 18.43 -24.26
CA ASP A 442 -11.31 17.72 -25.53
C ASP A 442 -10.12 17.92 -26.47
N ASN A 443 -9.63 16.79 -27.00
CA ASN A 443 -8.54 16.71 -27.97
C ASN A 443 -7.19 17.27 -27.47
N TYR A 444 -6.96 17.39 -26.15
CA TYR A 444 -5.64 17.74 -25.61
C TYR A 444 -4.74 16.53 -25.34
N ALA A 445 -5.26 15.32 -25.56
CA ALA A 445 -4.47 14.10 -25.68
C ALA A 445 -4.73 13.43 -27.03
N PHE A 446 -3.69 12.87 -27.62
CA PHE A 446 -3.73 12.22 -28.92
C PHE A 446 -2.88 10.96 -28.89
N SER A 447 -3.36 9.88 -29.50
CA SER A 447 -2.64 8.60 -29.52
C SER A 447 -2.37 8.13 -30.95
N GLN A 448 -1.17 7.59 -31.14
CA GLN A 448 -0.76 6.89 -32.36
C GLN A 448 -0.16 5.55 -31.96
N VAL A 449 -0.52 4.47 -32.65
CA VAL A 449 -0.05 3.11 -32.32
C VAL A 449 0.72 2.54 -33.50
N ASN A 450 1.92 2.03 -33.23
CA ASN A 450 2.76 1.35 -34.20
C ASN A 450 3.13 -0.05 -33.69
N GLY A 451 2.46 -1.07 -34.23
CA GLY A 451 2.60 -2.44 -33.73
C GLY A 451 2.14 -2.52 -32.27
N GLN A 452 3.10 -2.71 -31.36
CA GLN A 452 2.88 -2.81 -29.91
C GLN A 452 3.26 -1.53 -29.14
N THR A 453 3.84 -0.54 -29.81
CA THR A 453 4.24 0.72 -29.18
C THR A 453 3.16 1.78 -29.42
N ALA A 454 2.59 2.29 -28.34
CA ALA A 454 1.70 3.45 -28.37
C ALA A 454 2.47 4.72 -27.98
N SER A 455 2.30 5.77 -28.77
CA SER A 455 2.76 7.13 -28.46
C SER A 455 1.54 7.98 -28.08
N ILE A 456 1.49 8.41 -26.82
CA ILE A 456 0.46 9.28 -26.26
C ILE A 456 1.03 10.69 -26.16
N PHE A 457 0.54 11.60 -26.98
CA PHE A 457 0.92 13.00 -26.99
C PHE A 457 -0.06 13.78 -26.13
N VAL A 458 0.45 14.63 -25.24
CA VAL A 458 -0.37 15.45 -24.36
C VAL A 458 0.01 16.91 -24.47
N ARG A 459 -1.00 17.77 -24.41
CA ARG A 459 -0.89 19.23 -24.36
C ARG A 459 -1.65 19.72 -23.14
N ALA A 460 -1.04 20.55 -22.31
CA ALA A 460 -1.75 21.24 -21.23
C ALA A 460 -2.44 22.49 -21.80
N PRO A 461 -3.76 22.67 -21.61
CA PRO A 461 -4.46 23.88 -22.06
C PRO A 461 -3.97 25.17 -21.39
N ARG A 462 -3.41 25.05 -20.18
CA ARG A 462 -2.90 26.15 -19.35
C ARG A 462 -1.95 25.61 -18.28
N THR A 463 -1.34 26.50 -17.50
CA THR A 463 -0.60 26.12 -16.29
C THR A 463 -1.54 25.53 -15.24
N GLY A 464 -1.09 24.49 -14.53
CA GLY A 464 -1.89 23.81 -13.51
C GLY A 464 -1.69 22.30 -13.48
N GLN A 465 -2.59 21.60 -12.79
CA GLN A 465 -2.61 20.15 -12.67
C GLN A 465 -3.74 19.55 -13.51
N PHE A 466 -3.46 18.42 -14.18
CA PHE A 466 -4.44 17.71 -15.00
C PHE A 466 -4.33 16.20 -14.79
N ILE A 467 -5.43 15.49 -14.97
CA ILE A 467 -5.44 14.02 -14.99
C ILE A 467 -5.42 13.57 -16.44
N LEU A 468 -4.36 12.87 -16.85
CA LEU A 468 -4.38 12.09 -18.08
C LEU A 468 -4.93 10.70 -17.75
N THR A 469 -5.98 10.30 -18.43
CA THR A 469 -6.45 8.91 -18.42
C THR A 469 -6.16 8.27 -19.76
N ILE A 470 -5.50 7.11 -19.72
CA ILE A 470 -5.23 6.26 -20.89
C ILE A 470 -5.99 4.96 -20.68
N TRP A 471 -6.92 4.67 -21.57
CA TRP A 471 -7.60 3.40 -21.63
C TRP A 471 -7.00 2.52 -22.72
N ALA A 472 -6.98 1.21 -22.49
CA ALA A 472 -6.61 0.23 -23.50
C ALA A 472 -7.63 -0.91 -23.61
N LYS A 473 -7.68 -1.50 -24.79
CA LYS A 473 -8.44 -2.72 -25.09
C LYS A 473 -7.70 -3.57 -26.13
N GLU A 474 -7.95 -4.88 -26.12
CA GLU A 474 -7.54 -5.76 -27.21
C GLU A 474 -8.42 -5.54 -28.45
N GLU A 475 -7.94 -5.94 -29.64
CA GLU A 475 -8.63 -5.65 -30.92
C GLU A 475 -10.05 -6.22 -30.98
N ASN A 476 -10.25 -7.40 -30.39
CA ASN A 476 -11.55 -8.09 -30.37
C ASN A 476 -12.46 -7.65 -29.22
N ASP A 477 -11.96 -6.82 -28.29
CA ASP A 477 -12.73 -6.37 -27.15
C ASP A 477 -13.66 -5.22 -27.53
N GLN A 478 -14.90 -5.30 -27.05
CA GLN A 478 -15.87 -4.23 -27.22
C GLN A 478 -15.68 -3.09 -26.22
N THR A 479 -15.11 -3.36 -25.04
CA THR A 479 -15.00 -2.36 -23.97
C THR A 479 -13.56 -2.12 -23.55
N TYR A 480 -13.25 -0.86 -23.29
CA TYR A 480 -12.02 -0.45 -22.62
C TYR A 480 -12.10 -0.84 -21.14
N ARG A 481 -11.38 -1.90 -20.74
CA ARG A 481 -11.42 -2.43 -19.37
C ARG A 481 -10.23 -2.04 -18.53
N LYS A 482 -9.14 -1.57 -19.16
CA LYS A 482 -7.92 -1.18 -18.46
C LYS A 482 -7.72 0.31 -18.57
N SER A 483 -7.34 0.95 -17.47
CA SER A 483 -6.97 2.36 -17.42
C SER A 483 -5.65 2.59 -16.68
N VAL A 484 -4.92 3.63 -17.09
CA VAL A 484 -3.79 4.25 -16.38
C VAL A 484 -4.12 5.71 -16.15
N TYR A 485 -3.72 6.24 -14.99
CA TYR A 485 -3.94 7.63 -14.60
C TYR A 485 -2.61 8.30 -14.30
N TYR A 486 -2.25 9.35 -15.05
CA TYR A 486 -1.10 10.21 -14.75
C TYR A 486 -1.55 11.56 -14.22
N LEU A 487 -0.80 12.10 -13.26
CA LEU A 487 -0.90 13.49 -12.85
C LEU A 487 0.04 14.33 -13.73
N LEU A 488 -0.53 15.13 -14.62
CA LEU A 488 0.23 16.09 -15.43
C LEU A 488 0.41 17.39 -14.64
N ARG A 489 1.65 17.87 -14.50
CA ARG A 489 1.96 19.17 -13.90
C ARG A 489 2.55 20.11 -14.93
N CYS A 490 1.78 21.11 -15.34
CA CYS A 490 2.21 22.15 -16.27
C CYS A 490 2.63 23.40 -15.48
N THR A 491 3.93 23.68 -15.46
CA THR A 491 4.48 24.86 -14.77
C THR A 491 4.56 26.09 -15.68
N LYS A 492 4.63 25.87 -17.00
CA LYS A 492 4.64 26.93 -18.02
C LYS A 492 3.93 26.43 -19.27
N CYS A 493 3.09 27.29 -19.83
CA CYS A 493 2.31 27.00 -21.03
C CYS A 493 2.70 27.99 -22.14
N LYS A 494 2.75 27.53 -23.39
CA LYS A 494 2.86 28.44 -24.55
C LYS A 494 1.59 29.30 -24.61
N THR A 495 1.72 30.54 -25.05
CA THR A 495 0.60 31.52 -25.12
C THR A 495 -0.53 31.10 -26.06
N THR A 496 -0.25 30.23 -27.03
CA THR A 496 -1.23 29.63 -27.95
C THR A 496 -0.94 28.15 -28.12
N ILE A 497 -1.54 27.29 -27.28
CA ILE A 497 -1.58 25.85 -27.51
C ILE A 497 -2.89 25.50 -28.23
N SER A 498 -2.76 24.82 -29.36
CA SER A 498 -3.87 24.26 -30.12
C SER A 498 -4.17 22.84 -29.62
N PRO A 499 -5.45 22.44 -29.46
CA PRO A 499 -5.76 21.01 -29.28
C PRO A 499 -5.29 20.21 -30.51
N TYR A 500 -5.19 18.90 -30.39
CA TYR A 500 -5.00 17.99 -31.52
C TYR A 500 -6.27 17.89 -32.39
N PRO A 501 -6.18 17.41 -33.64
CA PRO A 501 -7.37 17.09 -34.42
C PRO A 501 -8.19 15.99 -33.75
N GLN A 502 -9.51 16.07 -33.90
CA GLN A 502 -10.42 15.04 -33.42
C GLN A 502 -10.26 13.77 -34.27
N THR A 503 -10.07 12.62 -33.62
CA THR A 503 -10.02 11.30 -34.28
C THR A 503 -11.38 10.63 -34.31
N PHE A 504 -11.66 9.88 -35.38
CA PHE A 504 -12.89 9.09 -35.55
C PHE A 504 -12.58 7.58 -35.55
N GLY A 505 -13.61 6.73 -35.48
CA GLY A 505 -13.43 5.28 -35.30
C GLY A 505 -12.60 4.54 -36.35
N ASN A 506 -12.34 5.14 -37.51
CA ASN A 506 -11.44 4.59 -38.52
C ASN A 506 -9.95 4.92 -38.27
N TRP A 507 -9.64 5.81 -37.33
CA TRP A 507 -8.29 6.01 -36.82
C TRP A 507 -7.87 4.80 -35.98
N THR A 508 -7.06 3.93 -36.57
CA THR A 508 -6.76 2.58 -36.07
C THR A 508 -5.25 2.35 -35.94
N THR A 509 -4.86 1.20 -35.40
CA THR A 509 -3.45 0.81 -35.28
C THR A 509 -2.73 0.90 -36.62
N GLY A 510 -1.58 1.58 -36.64
CA GLY A 510 -0.81 1.87 -37.85
C GLY A 510 -1.11 3.24 -38.48
N CYS A 511 -2.18 3.92 -38.08
CA CYS A 511 -2.39 5.32 -38.48
C CYS A 511 -1.33 6.23 -37.85
N ARG A 512 -0.81 7.19 -38.62
CA ARG A 512 0.12 8.21 -38.13
C ARG A 512 -0.19 9.56 -38.71
N LEU A 513 -0.11 10.60 -37.88
CA LEU A 513 -0.22 11.99 -38.32
C LEU A 513 1.13 12.65 -38.13
N TYR A 514 1.73 13.12 -39.24
CA TYR A 514 2.97 13.88 -39.21
C TYR A 514 2.67 15.38 -39.13
N GLU A 515 1.77 15.88 -39.99
CA GLU A 515 1.33 17.28 -39.97
C GLU A 515 -0.03 17.47 -40.68
N PRO A 516 -0.81 18.51 -40.31
CA PRO A 516 -0.61 19.38 -39.14
C PRO A 516 -1.11 18.69 -37.85
N LEU A 517 -0.37 18.84 -36.74
CA LEU A 517 -0.80 18.32 -35.43
C LEU A 517 -1.79 19.24 -34.71
N ASP A 518 -1.88 20.50 -35.14
CA ASP A 518 -2.79 21.48 -34.56
C ASP A 518 -4.19 21.29 -35.13
N GLY A 519 -5.13 20.92 -34.26
CA GLY A 519 -6.54 20.71 -34.58
C GLY A 519 -7.30 21.99 -34.89
N ARG A 520 -6.73 23.17 -34.57
CA ARG A 520 -7.22 24.48 -35.01
C ARG A 520 -6.29 25.05 -36.07
N LEU A 521 -6.84 25.29 -37.25
CA LEU A 521 -6.12 25.83 -38.40
C LEU A 521 -6.63 27.24 -38.71
N LEU A 522 -5.74 28.15 -39.12
CA LEU A 522 -6.11 29.52 -39.49
C LEU A 522 -6.93 29.54 -40.78
N ALA A 523 -7.94 30.41 -40.82
CA ALA A 523 -8.79 30.63 -41.99
C ALA A 523 -8.02 31.17 -43.20
N ASN A 524 -8.47 30.79 -44.39
CA ASN A 524 -7.95 31.25 -45.68
C ASN A 524 -6.43 31.03 -45.80
N ARG A 525 -5.98 29.84 -45.39
CA ARG A 525 -4.60 29.38 -45.50
C ARG A 525 -4.53 28.10 -46.31
N ARG A 526 -3.40 27.95 -46.99
CA ARG A 526 -2.99 26.69 -47.59
C ARG A 526 -2.13 25.94 -46.58
N VAL A 527 -2.56 24.73 -46.21
CA VAL A 527 -1.92 23.92 -45.17
C VAL A 527 -1.50 22.59 -45.76
N HIS A 528 -0.28 22.16 -45.44
CA HIS A 528 0.25 20.87 -45.84
C HIS A 528 -0.23 19.78 -44.90
N PHE A 529 -0.65 18.64 -45.47
CA PHE A 529 -1.06 17.46 -44.73
C PHE A 529 -0.14 16.30 -45.08
N ARG A 530 0.31 15.57 -44.06
CA ARG A 530 1.02 14.30 -44.23
C ARG A 530 0.55 13.27 -43.20
N VAL A 531 -0.06 12.19 -43.68
CA VAL A 531 -0.73 11.18 -42.86
C VAL A 531 -0.44 9.77 -43.38
N VAL A 532 -0.36 8.79 -42.50
CA VAL A 532 -0.38 7.36 -42.85
C VAL A 532 -1.71 6.80 -42.39
N HIS A 533 -2.38 6.09 -43.28
CA HIS A 533 -3.53 5.26 -42.94
C HIS A 533 -3.32 3.86 -43.53
N PRO A 534 -3.27 2.81 -42.71
CA PRO A 534 -3.08 1.45 -43.20
C PRO A 534 -4.25 1.06 -44.10
N ASN A 535 -3.96 0.37 -45.19
CA ASN A 535 -4.96 -0.14 -46.14
C ASN A 535 -5.82 0.93 -46.83
N ALA A 536 -5.50 2.22 -46.75
CA ALA A 536 -6.19 3.23 -47.57
C ALA A 536 -5.73 3.13 -49.04
N VAL A 537 -6.69 3.20 -49.97
CA VAL A 537 -6.41 3.33 -51.42
C VAL A 537 -6.54 4.76 -51.91
N GLU A 538 -7.25 5.61 -51.17
CA GLU A 538 -7.35 7.05 -51.42
C GLU A 538 -7.46 7.79 -50.08
N VAL A 539 -6.82 8.96 -50.00
CA VAL A 539 -6.94 9.90 -48.89
C VAL A 539 -7.22 11.28 -49.45
N VAL A 540 -8.22 11.95 -48.88
CA VAL A 540 -8.67 13.28 -49.29
C VAL A 540 -8.79 14.20 -48.08
N VAL A 541 -8.56 15.49 -48.30
CA VAL A 541 -8.87 16.57 -47.37
C VAL A 541 -10.10 17.30 -47.91
N ILE A 542 -11.14 17.41 -47.08
CA ILE A 542 -12.44 17.95 -47.44
C ILE A 542 -12.70 19.20 -46.58
N ALA A 543 -12.78 20.36 -47.23
CA ALA A 543 -13.24 21.61 -46.64
C ALA A 543 -14.31 22.23 -47.55
N THR A 544 -14.07 23.44 -48.07
CA THR A 544 -14.90 24.01 -49.16
C THR A 544 -14.73 23.22 -50.45
N GLU A 545 -13.51 22.76 -50.71
CA GLU A 545 -13.14 21.94 -51.86
C GLU A 545 -12.55 20.60 -51.40
N TRP A 546 -12.48 19.66 -52.34
CA TRP A 546 -11.90 18.34 -52.13
C TRP A 546 -10.47 18.33 -52.68
N HIS A 547 -9.50 18.05 -51.82
CA HIS A 547 -8.10 17.95 -52.18
C HIS A 547 -7.62 16.50 -52.01
N LYS A 548 -7.22 15.85 -53.10
CA LYS A 548 -6.70 14.48 -53.07
C LYS A 548 -5.21 14.49 -52.71
N LEU A 549 -4.81 13.67 -51.73
CA LEU A 549 -3.42 13.53 -51.33
C LEU A 549 -2.70 12.52 -52.24
N ALA A 550 -1.42 12.77 -52.50
CA ALA A 550 -0.54 11.89 -53.25
C ALA A 550 0.06 10.82 -52.33
N ARG A 551 0.19 9.59 -52.82
CA ARG A 551 0.79 8.48 -52.06
C ARG A 551 2.30 8.44 -52.28
N ASN A 552 3.05 8.43 -51.19
CA ASN A 552 4.51 8.32 -51.18
C ASN A 552 4.99 6.86 -51.12
N ALA A 553 6.28 6.67 -51.42
CA ALA A 553 6.94 5.37 -51.37
C ALA A 553 7.02 4.77 -49.96
N ASP A 554 7.07 5.61 -48.92
CA ASP A 554 7.04 5.21 -47.50
C ASP A 554 5.63 4.84 -47.00
N GLY A 555 4.63 4.89 -47.87
CA GLY A 555 3.23 4.60 -47.57
C GLY A 555 2.45 5.76 -46.95
N SER A 556 3.06 6.93 -46.75
CA SER A 556 2.37 8.15 -46.35
C SER A 556 1.59 8.78 -47.51
N TRP A 557 0.60 9.60 -47.17
CA TRP A 557 -0.21 10.39 -48.07
C TRP A 557 0.03 11.86 -47.76
N GLU A 558 0.40 12.66 -48.77
CA GLU A 558 0.72 14.07 -48.58
C GLU A 558 0.16 15.01 -49.65
N GLY A 559 -0.01 16.27 -49.30
CA GLY A 559 -0.50 17.32 -50.20
C GLY A 559 -1.07 18.53 -49.46
N ASP A 560 -1.30 19.60 -50.21
CA ASP A 560 -1.81 20.85 -49.68
C ASP A 560 -3.32 20.99 -49.85
N ALA A 561 -4.00 21.53 -48.84
CA ALA A 561 -5.42 21.86 -48.87
C ALA A 561 -5.69 23.26 -48.34
N ASP A 562 -6.73 23.91 -48.86
CA ASP A 562 -7.16 25.23 -48.41
C ASP A 562 -8.17 25.12 -47.26
N THR A 563 -7.92 25.82 -46.17
CA THR A 563 -8.73 25.73 -44.94
C THR A 563 -10.12 26.33 -45.09
N GLY A 564 -10.30 27.30 -45.99
CA GLY A 564 -11.55 28.05 -46.15
C GLY A 564 -11.80 29.08 -45.05
N GLU A 565 -13.02 29.59 -44.97
CA GLU A 565 -13.38 30.65 -44.03
C GLU A 565 -13.46 30.19 -42.57
N GLN A 566 -13.40 31.14 -41.63
CA GLN A 566 -13.56 30.89 -40.20
C GLN A 566 -14.89 30.16 -39.90
N GLY A 567 -14.84 29.19 -38.98
CA GLY A 567 -16.00 28.41 -38.55
C GLY A 567 -16.30 27.20 -39.43
N LYS A 568 -15.53 26.99 -40.50
CA LYS A 568 -15.58 25.74 -41.29
C LYS A 568 -14.94 24.58 -40.52
N ILE A 569 -15.32 23.38 -40.94
CA ILE A 569 -14.75 22.13 -40.47
C ILE A 569 -14.00 21.52 -41.64
N LEU A 570 -12.75 21.13 -41.40
CA LEU A 570 -11.92 20.45 -42.38
C LEU A 570 -11.74 18.99 -41.94
N GLN A 571 -11.96 18.06 -42.86
CA GLN A 571 -11.94 16.63 -42.59
C GLN A 571 -10.91 15.91 -43.45
N VAL A 572 -10.07 15.09 -42.82
CA VAL A 572 -9.28 14.10 -43.56
C VAL A 572 -10.10 12.83 -43.61
N SER A 573 -10.35 12.35 -44.82
CA SER A 573 -11.19 11.17 -45.06
C SER A 573 -10.46 10.15 -45.92
N THR A 574 -10.71 8.88 -45.66
CA THR A 574 -10.04 7.76 -46.34
C THR A 574 -11.04 6.83 -47.00
N LYS A 575 -10.57 6.09 -48.00
CA LYS A 575 -11.32 5.03 -48.67
C LYS A 575 -10.49 3.75 -48.65
N LYS A 576 -11.08 2.64 -48.20
CA LYS A 576 -10.42 1.31 -48.19
C LYS A 576 -10.82 0.50 -49.44
N PRO A 577 -10.09 -0.59 -49.79
CA PRO A 577 -10.46 -1.47 -50.89
C PRO A 577 -11.90 -1.96 -50.76
N GLY A 578 -12.70 -1.78 -51.81
CA GLY A 578 -14.11 -2.19 -51.85
C GLY A 578 -15.09 -1.17 -51.29
N ASP A 579 -14.64 -0.11 -50.61
CA ASP A 579 -15.54 0.94 -50.13
C ASP A 579 -16.11 1.77 -51.30
N THR A 580 -17.40 2.12 -51.21
CA THR A 580 -18.07 3.04 -52.14
C THR A 580 -18.09 4.48 -51.65
N GLN A 581 -17.77 4.71 -50.37
CA GLN A 581 -17.79 6.02 -49.72
C GLN A 581 -16.49 6.32 -48.97
N TYR A 582 -16.29 7.60 -48.65
CA TYR A 582 -15.19 8.07 -47.82
C TYR A 582 -15.60 8.09 -46.34
N TRP A 583 -14.66 7.74 -45.47
CA TRP A 583 -14.85 7.79 -44.03
C TRP A 583 -13.90 8.79 -43.39
N THR A 584 -14.45 9.73 -42.62
CA THR A 584 -13.65 10.70 -41.85
C THR A 584 -12.79 9.99 -40.82
N VAL A 585 -11.51 10.36 -40.76
CA VAL A 585 -10.54 9.83 -39.78
C VAL A 585 -10.01 10.90 -38.86
N LEU A 586 -9.85 12.14 -39.36
CA LEU A 586 -9.43 13.31 -38.60
C LEU A 586 -10.33 14.51 -38.93
N GLN A 587 -10.54 15.38 -37.95
CA GLN A 587 -11.27 16.64 -38.13
C GLN A 587 -10.55 17.81 -37.45
N TYR A 588 -10.56 18.94 -38.13
CA TYR A 588 -9.95 20.20 -37.73
C TYR A 588 -11.00 21.32 -37.70
N GLU A 589 -10.85 22.24 -36.76
CA GLU A 589 -11.62 23.48 -36.67
C GLU A 589 -10.88 24.61 -37.39
N VAL A 590 -11.58 25.40 -38.19
CA VAL A 590 -11.01 26.57 -38.85
C VAL A 590 -11.30 27.81 -38.01
N VAL A 591 -10.25 28.46 -37.52
CA VAL A 591 -10.30 29.62 -36.61
C VAL A 591 -9.79 30.88 -37.30
N ALA A 592 -10.10 32.05 -36.71
CA ALA A 592 -9.73 33.37 -37.25
C ALA A 592 -8.22 33.54 -37.43
#